data_AF-A0A975B5U2-F1
#
_entry.id   AF-A0A975B5U2-F1
#
_cell.length_a   1.000
_cell.length_b   1.000
_cell.length_c   1.000
_cell.angle_alpha   90.00
_cell.angle_beta   90.00
_cell.angle_gamma   90.00
#
_symmetry.space_group_name_H-M   'P 1'
#
loop_
_entity.id
_entity.type
_entity.pdbx_description
1 polymer ?
#
loop_
_entity_poly.entity_id
_entity_poly.type
_entity_poly.pdbx_seq_one_letter_code
_entity_poly.pdbx_strand_id
1 'polypeptide(L)' 'MSNSKFKTKKCPYCSVVLGADDTICFSCRAKVGKANEHGIAEKPFDWMAYTLCILSICAFAYFMWWVFLHHK' A
#
# COMPACT_ATOMS: atom_id res chain seq x y z
N MET A 1 9.70 3.88 18.57
CA MET A 1 10.78 4.89 18.62
C MET A 1 11.13 5.27 17.18
N SER A 2 10.66 6.42 16.66
CA SER A 2 10.90 6.82 15.26
C SER A 2 12.06 7.82 15.21
N ASN A 3 13.22 7.37 14.72
CA ASN A 3 14.45 8.14 14.55
C ASN A 3 14.35 9.05 13.31
N SER A 4 13.70 10.20 13.43
CA SER A 4 13.67 11.22 12.37
C SER A 4 14.96 12.06 12.37
N LYS A 5 16.07 11.48 11.90
CA LYS A 5 17.32 12.22 11.61
C LYS A 5 17.41 12.78 10.19
N PHE A 6 16.48 12.43 9.30
CA PHE A 6 16.52 12.88 7.91
C PHE A 6 15.61 14.09 7.70
N LYS A 7 16.17 15.22 7.23
CA LYS A 7 15.39 16.41 6.81
C LYS A 7 14.54 16.17 5.55
N THR A 8 14.91 15.17 4.77
CA THR A 8 14.32 14.84 3.47
C THR A 8 14.22 13.33 3.32
N LYS A 9 13.19 12.88 2.62
CA LYS A 9 12.95 11.46 2.33
C LYS A 9 12.72 11.24 0.84
N LYS A 10 13.03 10.04 0.33
CA LYS A 10 12.77 9.68 -1.07
C LYS A 10 11.42 9.01 -1.23
N CYS A 11 10.67 9.36 -2.28
CA CYS A 11 9.45 8.67 -2.65
C CYS A 11 9.76 7.23 -3.13
N PRO A 12 9.10 6.19 -2.59
CA PRO A 12 9.32 4.81 -3.03
C PRO A 12 8.79 4.54 -4.45
N TYR A 13 7.88 5.37 -4.95
CA TYR A 13 7.24 5.17 -6.26
C TYR A 13 8.01 5.81 -7.41
N CYS A 14 8.47 7.04 -7.22
CA CYS A 14 9.09 7.84 -8.29
C CYS A 14 10.51 8.32 -7.94
N SER A 15 11.05 7.96 -6.77
CA SER A 15 12.40 8.33 -6.30
C SER A 15 12.70 9.83 -6.15
N VAL A 16 11.69 10.69 -6.26
CA VAL A 16 11.84 12.13 -5.99
C VAL A 16 12.11 12.39 -4.50
N VAL A 17 12.80 13.48 -4.19
CA VAL A 17 13.09 13.91 -2.82
C VAL A 17 11.95 14.77 -2.30
N LEU A 18 11.41 14.44 -1.13
CA LEU A 18 10.36 15.16 -0.43
C LEU A 18 10.85 15.64 0.94
N GLY A 19 10.13 16.57 1.56
CA GLY A 19 10.31 16.91 2.97
C GLY A 19 10.02 15.72 3.88
N ALA A 20 10.67 15.66 5.05
CA ALA A 20 10.49 14.57 6.01
C ALA A 20 9.03 14.36 6.42
N ASP A 21 8.26 15.46 6.51
CA ASP A 21 6.88 15.47 6.98
C ASP A 21 5.83 15.39 5.86
N ASP A 22 6.24 15.41 4.58
CA ASP A 22 5.30 15.36 3.45
C ASP A 22 4.59 14.00 3.40
N THR A 23 3.26 14.00 3.46
CA THR A 23 2.45 12.77 3.40
C THR A 23 1.97 12.43 1.99
N ILE A 24 2.16 13.35 1.04
CA ILE A 24 1.74 13.23 -0.35
C ILE A 24 2.90 13.67 -1.23
N CYS A 25 3.23 12.87 -2.24
CA CYS A 25 4.25 13.23 -3.21
C CYS A 25 3.76 14.31 -4.19
N PHE A 26 4.50 15.41 -4.32
CA PHE A 26 4.16 16.48 -5.25
C PHE A 26 4.26 16.07 -6.73
N SER A 27 5.09 15.07 -7.06
CA SER A 27 5.30 14.58 -8.43
C SER A 27 4.29 13.51 -8.81
N CYS A 28 4.29 12.36 -8.12
CA CYS A 28 3.42 11.23 -8.47
C CYS A 28 2.04 11.26 -7.78
N ARG A 29 1.79 12.20 -6.85
CA ARG A 29 0.57 12.28 -6.04
C ARG A 29 0.24 11.04 -5.21
N ALA A 30 1.16 10.08 -5.15
CA ALA A 30 1.01 8.91 -4.29
C ALA A 30 1.15 9.31 -2.82
N LYS A 31 0.37 8.64 -1.98
CA LYS A 31 0.44 8.78 -0.53
C LYS A 31 1.72 8.12 -0.04
N VAL A 32 2.48 8.81 0.81
CA VAL A 32 3.79 8.35 1.31
C VAL A 32 3.84 8.43 2.83
N GLY A 33 4.47 7.43 3.44
CA GLY A 33 4.57 7.29 4.89
C GLY A 33 5.75 8.06 5.50
N LYS A 34 6.11 7.66 6.72
CA LYS A 34 7.29 8.18 7.42
C LYS A 34 8.56 7.69 6.73
N ALA A 35 9.66 8.43 6.92
CA ALA A 35 10.96 7.98 6.47
C ALA A 35 11.40 6.75 7.29
N ASN A 36 11.84 5.69 6.60
CA ASN A 36 12.53 4.57 7.20
C ASN A 36 14.01 4.92 7.45
N GLU A 37 14.75 4.03 8.11
CA GLU A 37 16.16 4.26 8.52
C GLU A 37 17.11 4.49 7.32
N HIS A 38 16.67 4.12 6.12
CA HIS A 38 17.39 4.32 4.86
C HIS A 38 17.03 5.64 4.15
N GLY A 39 16.19 6.50 4.75
CA GLY A 39 15.78 7.78 4.16
C GLY A 39 14.76 7.64 3.02
N ILE A 40 14.07 6.51 2.91
CA ILE A 40 13.01 6.24 1.93
C ILE A 40 11.65 6.33 2.65
N ALA A 41 10.63 6.89 2.01
CA ALA A 41 9.31 6.89 2.63
C ALA A 41 8.70 5.48 2.60
N GLU A 42 8.13 5.03 3.72
CA GLU A 42 7.39 3.77 3.76
C GLU A 42 6.16 3.81 2.84
N LYS A 43 5.91 2.69 2.18
CA LYS A 43 4.70 2.51 1.37
C LYS A 43 3.50 2.37 2.31
N PRO A 44 2.47 3.23 2.23
CA PRO A 44 1.26 3.02 3.03
C PRO A 44 0.59 1.71 2.64
N PHE A 45 0.06 1.01 3.63
CA PHE A 45 -0.64 -0.24 3.41
C PHE A 45 -1.92 0.02 2.59
N ASP A 46 -2.01 -0.56 1.39
CA ASP A 46 -3.12 -0.35 0.45
C ASP A 46 -4.32 -1.25 0.82
N TRP A 47 -4.99 -0.95 1.94
CA TRP A 47 -6.11 -1.76 2.47
C TRP A 47 -7.19 -2.05 1.41
N MET A 48 -7.54 -1.08 0.57
CA MET A 48 -8.58 -1.24 -0.45
C MET A 48 -8.24 -2.32 -1.47
N ALA A 49 -6.98 -2.41 -1.90
CA ALA A 49 -6.55 -3.41 -2.87
C ALA A 49 -6.62 -4.82 -2.28
N TYR A 50 -6.20 -4.98 -1.03
CA TYR A 50 -6.29 -6.26 -0.32
C TYR A 50 -7.74 -6.69 -0.11
N THR A 51 -8.62 -5.78 0.31
CA THR A 51 -10.04 -6.09 0.51
C THR A 51 -10.68 -6.57 -0.79
N LEU A 52 -10.47 -5.87 -1.91
CA LEU A 52 -11.02 -6.24 -3.21
C LEU A 52 -10.49 -7.61 -3.68
N CYS A 53 -9.20 -7.87 -3.45
CA CYS A 53 -8.58 -9.14 -3.81
C CYS A 53 -9.20 -10.31 -3.02
N ILE A 54 -9.35 -10.16 -1.70
CA ILE A 54 -10.00 -11.15 -0.83
C ILE A 54 -11.45 -11.37 -1.27
N LEU A 55 -12.20 -10.29 -1.52
CA LEU A 55 -13.60 -10.36 -1.94
C LEU A 55 -13.75 -11.13 -3.27
N SER A 56 -12.84 -10.89 -4.22
CA SER A 56 -12.81 -11.59 -5.51
C SER A 56 -12.53 -13.08 -5.35
N ILE A 57 -11.56 -13.43 -4.50
CA ILE A 57 -11.23 -14.84 -4.20
C ILE A 57 -12.40 -15.54 -3.51
N CYS A 58 -13.01 -14.90 -2.51
CA CYS A 58 -14.17 -15.45 -1.80
C CYS A 58 -15.37 -15.64 -2.73
N ALA A 59 -15.67 -14.67 -3.60
CA ALA A 59 -16.75 -14.79 -4.57
C ALA A 59 -16.51 -15.94 -5.55
N PHE A 60 -15.27 -16.09 -6.04
CA PHE A 60 -14.90 -17.18 -6.94
C PHE A 60 -14.98 -18.54 -6.26
N ALA A 61 -14.46 -18.67 -5.03
CA ALA A 61 -14.54 -19.89 -4.24
C ALA A 61 -15.99 -20.27 -3.91
N TYR A 62 -16.82 -19.29 -3.55
CA TYR A 62 -18.25 -19.48 -3.31
C TYR A 62 -18.96 -19.96 -4.58
N PHE A 63 -18.67 -19.35 -5.73
CA PHE A 63 -19.25 -19.78 -7.01
C PHE A 63 -18.87 -21.22 -7.35
N MET A 64 -17.59 -21.61 -7.19
CA MET A 64 -17.18 -23.00 -7.40
C MET A 64 -17.87 -23.95 -6.41
N TRP A 65 -17.93 -23.61 -5.13
CA TRP A 65 -18.65 -24.42 -4.14
C TRP A 65 -20.11 -24.60 -4.53
N TRP A 66 -20.80 -23.52 -4.93
CA TRP A 66 -22.19 -23.55 -5.34
C TRP A 66 -22.38 -24.44 -6.58
N VAL A 67 -21.56 -24.29 -7.62
CA VAL A 67 -21.69 -25.10 -8.85
C VAL A 67 -21.38 -26.57 -8.61
N PHE A 68 -20.31 -26.88 -7.87
CA PHE A 68 -19.82 -28.27 -7.75
C PHE A 68 -20.41 -29.05 -6.58
N LEU A 69 -20.76 -28.40 -5.47
CA LEU A 69 -21.18 -29.07 -4.23
C LEU A 69 -22.68 -28.92 -3.92
N HIS A 70 -23.37 -27.93 -4.47
CA HIS A 70 -24.84 -27.86 -4.36
C HIS A 70 -25.56 -28.72 -5.42
N HIS A 71 -24.89 -29.05 -6.53
CA HIS A 71 -25.50 -29.80 -7.65
C HIS A 71 -25.39 -31.33 -7.52
N LYS A 72 -24.92 -31.82 -6.37
CA LYS A 72 -24.85 -33.25 -6.01
C LYS A 72 -25.81 -33.52 -4.85
#